data_AF-A0A8J2KRU3-F1
#
_entry.id   AF-A0A8J2KRU3-F1
#
_cell.length_a   1.000
_cell.length_b   1.000
_cell.length_c   1.000
_cell.angle_alpha   90.00
_cell.angle_beta   90.00
_cell.angle_gamma   90.00
#
_symmetry.space_group_name_H-M   'P 1'
#
loop_
_entity.id
_entity.type
_entity.pdbx_description
1 polymer ?
#
loop_
_entity_poly.entity_id
_entity_poly.type
_entity_poly.pdbx_seq_one_letter_code
_entity_poly.pdbx_strand_id
1 'polypeptide(L)'
;WGLICGDEWTLLEAAVICRQLGLGFAEAAAQTDYFGGNSADIVTTGVKCNGKEDEISQCFHHDWRSRKNESIFCPGTGRSFAAVICTNRLPDLVPDAREIERSAYLEDKLLVSLQCAMEENCLATSAYRLQDTNPYNWHMESRRLLRFTARIVNTGNADFRPAIPKHLWQFHACHMHFHSMEVFAVFDILDKTGRKVAEGHKASFCLEDNECIVKHENIYACANFGNQGISVGCADIYRANIDC
;
A
#
# COMPACT_ATOMS: atom_id res chain seq x y z
N TRP A 1 -14.66 20.73 -24.36
CA TRP A 1 -13.63 20.58 -23.31
C TRP A 1 -14.26 20.91 -21.98
N GLY A 2 -13.99 20.11 -20.95
CA GLY A 2 -14.55 20.24 -19.61
C GLY A 2 -13.72 19.45 -18.61
N LEU A 3 -14.00 19.60 -17.32
CA LEU A 3 -13.22 19.01 -16.23
C LEU A 3 -13.88 17.73 -15.68
N ILE A 4 -13.07 16.88 -15.05
CA ILE A 4 -13.52 15.71 -14.28
C ILE A 4 -13.46 16.07 -12.80
N CYS A 5 -14.52 15.78 -12.04
CA CYS A 5 -14.51 15.95 -10.58
C CYS A 5 -13.38 15.12 -9.97
N GLY A 6 -12.58 15.73 -9.09
CA GLY A 6 -11.47 15.06 -8.41
C GLY A 6 -11.90 14.18 -7.24
N ASP A 7 -13.18 14.13 -6.88
CA ASP A 7 -13.65 13.34 -5.74
C ASP A 7 -13.43 11.84 -5.96
N GLU A 8 -12.98 11.16 -4.90
CA GLU A 8 -12.59 9.73 -4.91
C GLU A 8 -11.59 9.34 -6.02
N TRP A 9 -10.85 10.30 -6.58
CA TRP A 9 -9.90 10.06 -7.66
C TRP A 9 -8.68 9.25 -7.21
N THR A 10 -8.38 8.13 -7.88
CA THR A 10 -7.30 7.20 -7.50
C THR A 10 -6.29 6.97 -8.62
N LEU A 11 -5.22 6.21 -8.30
CA LEU A 11 -4.23 5.77 -9.28
C LEU A 11 -4.82 4.89 -10.39
N LEU A 12 -5.98 4.25 -10.18
CA LEU A 12 -6.63 3.42 -11.19
C LEU A 12 -7.14 4.27 -12.36
N GLU A 13 -7.83 5.37 -12.07
CA GLU A 13 -8.31 6.31 -13.09
C GLU A 13 -7.12 6.99 -13.79
N ALA A 14 -6.09 7.37 -13.02
CA ALA A 14 -4.89 7.96 -13.58
C ALA A 14 -4.16 6.99 -14.52
N ALA A 15 -4.09 5.69 -14.19
CA ALA A 15 -3.46 4.67 -15.01
C ALA A 15 -4.18 4.49 -16.36
N VAL A 16 -5.51 4.53 -16.36
CA VAL A 16 -6.32 4.50 -17.60
C VAL A 16 -5.99 5.71 -18.47
N ILE A 17 -5.94 6.92 -17.90
CA ILE A 17 -5.64 8.14 -18.67
C ILE A 17 -4.21 8.15 -19.21
N CYS A 18 -3.21 7.83 -18.39
CA CYS A 18 -1.81 7.81 -18.84
C CYS A 18 -1.60 6.79 -19.96
N ARG A 19 -2.27 5.63 -19.88
CA ARG A 19 -2.27 4.63 -20.96
C ARG A 19 -3.00 5.13 -22.19
N GLN A 20 -4.20 5.71 -22.05
CA GLN A 20 -5.01 6.26 -23.15
C GLN A 20 -4.24 7.35 -23.93
N LEU A 21 -3.44 8.17 -23.23
CA LEU A 21 -2.62 9.22 -23.83
C LEU A 21 -1.26 8.73 -24.35
N GLY A 22 -0.89 7.47 -24.14
CA GLY A 22 0.40 6.93 -24.53
C GLY A 22 1.59 7.50 -23.72
N LEU A 23 1.36 7.94 -22.49
CA LEU A 23 2.35 8.58 -21.61
C LEU A 23 2.95 7.63 -20.55
N GLY A 24 2.70 6.32 -20.68
CA GLY A 24 3.24 5.30 -19.79
C GLY A 24 2.33 5.00 -18.59
N PHE A 25 2.93 4.96 -17.40
CA PHE A 25 2.30 4.60 -16.14
C PHE A 25 1.81 5.83 -15.37
N ALA A 26 0.85 5.64 -14.47
CA ALA A 26 0.47 6.67 -13.51
C ALA A 26 1.43 6.68 -12.32
N GLU A 27 2.08 7.83 -12.11
CA GLU A 27 2.91 8.09 -10.93
C GLU A 27 2.04 8.61 -9.77
N ALA A 28 1.11 9.52 -10.08
CA ALA A 28 0.21 10.10 -9.10
C ALA A 28 -1.15 10.44 -9.69
N ALA A 29 -2.16 10.33 -8.83
CA ALA A 29 -3.51 10.82 -9.03
C ALA A 29 -3.69 12.03 -8.10
N ALA A 30 -3.77 13.22 -8.68
CA ALA A 30 -3.84 14.47 -7.93
C ALA A 30 -5.26 15.04 -7.95
N GLN A 31 -5.65 15.60 -6.82
CA GLN A 31 -6.87 16.38 -6.66
C GLN A 31 -6.46 17.82 -6.41
N THR A 32 -6.83 18.73 -7.31
CA THR A 32 -6.31 20.10 -7.26
C THR A 32 -7.32 21.10 -7.81
N ASP A 33 -7.21 22.34 -7.36
CA ASP A 33 -7.92 23.51 -7.86
C ASP A 33 -6.97 24.49 -8.60
N TYR A 34 -5.68 24.14 -8.70
CA TYR A 34 -4.59 25.06 -9.07
C TYR A 34 -4.40 25.23 -10.59
N PHE A 35 -4.38 24.12 -11.35
CA PHE A 35 -4.18 24.15 -12.81
C PHE A 35 -5.44 24.56 -13.57
N GLY A 36 -5.65 25.87 -13.75
CA GLY A 36 -6.47 26.41 -14.86
C GLY A 36 -7.97 26.06 -14.89
N GLY A 37 -8.52 25.42 -13.85
CA GLY A 37 -9.91 24.96 -13.82
C GLY A 37 -10.98 26.04 -13.65
N ASN A 38 -10.61 27.32 -13.54
CA ASN A 38 -11.57 28.40 -13.34
C ASN A 38 -12.39 28.76 -14.58
N SER A 39 -11.99 28.28 -15.77
CA SER A 39 -12.63 28.64 -17.05
C SER A 39 -13.44 27.50 -17.70
N ALA A 40 -13.47 26.30 -17.11
CA ALA A 40 -14.15 25.14 -17.68
C ALA A 40 -15.06 24.47 -16.65
N ASP A 41 -16.29 24.14 -17.06
CA ASP A 41 -17.24 23.44 -16.19
C ASP A 41 -16.84 21.97 -16.01
N ILE A 42 -17.16 21.43 -14.83
CA ILE A 42 -17.08 19.99 -14.57
C ILE A 42 -18.15 19.32 -15.45
N VAL A 43 -17.75 18.35 -16.26
CA VAL A 43 -18.63 17.64 -17.21
C VAL A 43 -18.95 16.21 -16.78
N THR A 44 -18.18 15.65 -15.85
CA THR A 44 -18.40 14.29 -15.33
C THR A 44 -17.95 14.17 -13.87
N THR A 45 -18.57 13.26 -13.13
CA THR A 45 -18.34 13.02 -11.70
C THR A 45 -18.47 11.53 -11.37
N GLY A 46 -17.94 11.12 -10.23
CA GLY A 46 -18.00 9.73 -9.76
C GLY A 46 -17.31 8.74 -10.70
N VAL A 47 -16.20 9.16 -11.33
CA VAL A 47 -15.45 8.29 -12.23
C VAL A 47 -14.75 7.20 -11.40
N LYS A 48 -15.04 5.94 -11.70
CA LYS A 48 -14.43 4.77 -11.06
C LYS A 48 -14.00 3.75 -12.10
N CYS A 49 -12.71 3.50 -12.17
CA CYS A 49 -12.08 2.54 -13.05
C CYS A 49 -11.64 1.29 -12.29
N ASN A 50 -11.61 0.16 -12.98
CA ASN A 50 -10.96 -1.07 -12.51
C ASN A 50 -9.46 -1.09 -12.87
N GLY A 51 -8.99 -0.10 -13.64
CA GLY A 51 -7.61 0.04 -14.11
C GLY A 51 -7.31 -0.73 -15.41
N LYS A 52 -8.27 -1.46 -15.96
CA LYS A 52 -8.15 -2.30 -17.16
C LYS A 52 -8.78 -1.69 -18.41
N GLU A 53 -9.53 -0.61 -18.24
CA GLU A 53 -10.22 0.11 -19.30
C GLU A 53 -9.20 0.75 -20.27
N ASP A 54 -9.49 0.72 -21.57
CA ASP A 54 -8.61 1.36 -22.58
C ASP A 54 -8.83 2.87 -22.64
N GLU A 55 -10.04 3.31 -22.29
CA GLU A 55 -10.44 4.71 -22.29
C GLU A 55 -11.18 5.07 -20.99
N ILE A 56 -10.99 6.30 -20.52
CA ILE A 56 -11.69 6.83 -19.35
C ILE A 56 -13.22 6.82 -19.49
N SER A 57 -13.72 6.83 -20.73
CA SER A 57 -15.15 6.77 -21.06
C SER A 57 -15.80 5.42 -20.71
N GLN A 58 -15.00 4.36 -20.64
CA GLN A 58 -15.45 2.99 -20.32
C GLN A 58 -15.54 2.76 -18.80
N CYS A 59 -14.88 3.60 -18.01
CA CYS A 59 -14.99 3.56 -16.57
C CYS A 59 -16.41 3.91 -16.13
N PHE A 60 -16.82 3.41 -14.97
CA PHE A 60 -18.07 3.84 -14.37
C PHE A 60 -18.02 5.35 -14.15
N HIS A 61 -19.10 6.05 -14.48
CA HIS A 61 -19.25 7.48 -14.23
C HIS A 61 -20.74 7.80 -14.07
N HIS A 62 -21.05 8.87 -13.36
CA HIS A 62 -22.44 9.27 -13.16
C HIS A 62 -22.99 9.89 -14.46
N ASP A 63 -23.93 9.21 -15.11
CA ASP A 63 -24.60 9.74 -16.30
C ASP A 63 -25.69 10.75 -15.93
N TRP A 64 -25.28 12.01 -15.77
CA TRP A 64 -26.18 13.13 -15.49
C TRP A 64 -27.05 13.50 -16.70
N ARG A 65 -26.69 13.11 -17.94
CA ARG A 65 -27.48 13.42 -19.14
C ARG A 65 -28.76 12.59 -19.21
N SER A 66 -28.77 11.42 -18.57
CA SER A 66 -29.96 10.56 -18.46
C SER A 66 -31.01 11.10 -17.48
N ARG A 67 -30.62 11.97 -16.52
CA ARG A 67 -31.52 12.52 -15.50
C ARG A 67 -31.76 14.01 -15.73
N LYS A 68 -32.88 14.33 -16.39
CA LYS A 68 -33.30 15.67 -16.84
C LYS A 68 -33.42 16.79 -15.77
N ASN A 69 -32.94 16.59 -14.55
CA ASN A 69 -33.04 17.58 -13.48
C ASN A 69 -31.96 17.43 -12.38
N GLU A 70 -30.87 16.70 -12.65
CA GLU A 70 -29.81 16.47 -11.66
C GLU A 70 -28.58 17.32 -12.02
N SER A 71 -28.21 18.24 -11.13
CA SER A 71 -27.00 19.04 -11.27
C SER A 71 -25.76 18.19 -11.02
N ILE A 72 -24.68 18.40 -11.78
CA ILE A 72 -23.39 17.75 -11.56
C ILE A 72 -22.91 18.11 -10.15
N PHE A 73 -22.89 17.11 -9.26
CA PHE A 73 -22.44 17.26 -7.89
C PHE A 73 -21.03 16.71 -7.74
N CYS A 74 -20.14 17.55 -7.21
CA CYS A 74 -18.76 17.20 -6.87
C CYS A 74 -18.58 17.58 -5.40
N PRO A 75 -18.70 16.63 -4.45
CA PRO A 75 -18.55 16.93 -3.04
C PRO A 75 -17.08 17.24 -2.75
N GLY A 76 -16.78 18.50 -2.47
CA GLY A 76 -15.43 18.93 -2.15
C GLY A 76 -15.43 20.32 -1.53
N THR A 77 -14.43 20.60 -0.69
CA THR A 77 -14.16 21.93 -0.12
C THR A 77 -13.53 22.81 -1.21
N GLY A 78 -14.30 23.18 -2.23
CA GLY A 78 -13.82 23.92 -3.41
C GLY A 78 -13.89 23.10 -4.71
N ARG A 79 -13.56 23.74 -5.84
CA ARG A 79 -13.56 23.12 -7.18
C ARG A 79 -12.35 22.18 -7.33
N SER A 80 -12.39 21.02 -6.68
CA SER A 80 -11.38 19.96 -6.84
C SER A 80 -11.59 19.24 -8.17
N PHE A 81 -10.62 19.35 -9.08
CA PHE A 81 -10.60 18.60 -10.33
C PHE A 81 -9.51 17.54 -10.34
N ALA A 82 -9.79 16.47 -11.08
CA ALA A 82 -8.88 15.36 -11.27
C ALA A 82 -7.69 15.77 -12.16
N ALA A 83 -6.48 15.44 -11.69
CA ALA A 83 -5.25 15.59 -12.43
C ALA A 83 -4.42 14.29 -12.35
N VAL A 84 -3.55 14.09 -13.34
CA VAL A 84 -2.71 12.90 -13.45
C VAL A 84 -1.26 13.31 -13.66
N ILE A 85 -0.34 12.56 -13.08
CA ILE A 85 1.09 12.64 -13.35
C ILE A 85 1.51 11.31 -13.96
N CYS A 86 2.03 11.35 -15.18
CA CYS A 86 2.43 10.17 -15.92
C CYS A 86 3.95 10.05 -16.00
N THR A 87 4.45 8.81 -15.99
CA THR A 87 5.86 8.48 -16.03
C THR A 87 6.12 7.24 -16.89
N ASN A 88 7.30 7.17 -17.50
CA ASN A 88 7.77 5.95 -18.17
C ASN A 88 8.54 5.01 -17.24
N ARG A 89 8.66 5.37 -15.95
CA ARG A 89 9.41 4.61 -14.95
C ARG A 89 8.53 4.30 -13.73
N LEU A 90 8.36 3.03 -13.41
CA LEU A 90 7.58 2.56 -12.27
C LEU A 90 8.26 1.35 -11.59
N PRO A 91 8.27 1.27 -10.24
CA PRO A 91 8.63 0.05 -9.54
C PRO A 91 7.58 -1.05 -9.78
N ASP A 92 8.01 -2.31 -9.74
CA ASP A 92 7.13 -3.49 -9.81
C ASP A 92 7.54 -4.49 -8.74
N LEU A 93 6.81 -4.51 -7.63
CA LEU A 93 7.13 -5.30 -6.44
C LEU A 93 6.47 -6.68 -6.51
N VAL A 94 7.29 -7.72 -6.55
CA VAL A 94 6.84 -9.11 -6.71
C VAL A 94 7.21 -9.92 -5.47
N PRO A 95 6.22 -10.49 -4.74
CA PRO A 95 6.49 -11.40 -3.64
C PRO A 95 7.00 -12.76 -4.13
N ASP A 96 8.00 -13.31 -3.45
CA ASP A 96 8.57 -14.62 -3.76
C ASP A 96 7.78 -15.75 -3.10
N ALA A 97 6.82 -16.31 -3.84
CA ALA A 97 5.96 -17.39 -3.35
C ALA A 97 6.73 -18.66 -2.96
N ARG A 98 7.88 -18.95 -3.59
CA ARG A 98 8.68 -20.14 -3.26
C ARG A 98 9.40 -19.96 -1.94
N GLU A 99 9.85 -18.74 -1.64
CA GLU A 99 10.47 -18.43 -0.35
C GLU A 99 9.45 -18.56 0.79
N ILE A 100 8.22 -18.07 0.59
CA ILE A 100 7.12 -18.27 1.54
C ILE A 100 6.88 -19.76 1.80
N GLU A 101 6.75 -20.57 0.74
CA GLU A 101 6.50 -22.02 0.86
C GLU A 101 7.61 -22.75 1.63
N ARG A 102 8.88 -22.44 1.36
CA ARG A 102 10.03 -23.14 1.94
C ARG A 102 10.34 -22.75 3.38
N SER A 103 9.98 -21.54 3.77
CA SER A 103 10.28 -20.96 5.09
C SER A 103 9.09 -21.00 6.03
N ALA A 104 7.91 -21.48 5.58
CA ALA A 104 6.71 -21.50 6.39
C ALA A 104 6.77 -22.54 7.51
N TYR A 105 6.45 -22.12 8.74
CA TYR A 105 6.27 -23.02 9.88
C TYR A 105 5.27 -22.47 10.90
N LEU A 106 4.75 -23.36 11.75
CA LEU A 106 3.88 -22.99 12.87
C LEU A 106 4.68 -22.85 14.15
N GLU A 107 4.39 -21.81 14.92
CA GLU A 107 4.98 -21.57 16.24
C GLU A 107 3.89 -21.12 17.22
N ASP A 108 3.86 -21.75 18.40
CA ASP A 108 3.00 -21.30 19.50
C ASP A 108 3.83 -20.40 20.45
N LYS A 109 3.40 -19.16 20.65
CA LYS A 109 4.08 -18.13 21.47
C LYS A 109 3.13 -17.56 22.51
N LEU A 110 3.63 -17.32 23.72
CA LEU A 110 2.88 -16.59 24.74
C LEU A 110 2.80 -15.11 24.38
N LEU A 111 1.68 -14.45 24.67
CA LEU A 111 1.47 -13.04 24.39
C LEU A 111 2.50 -12.14 25.09
N VAL A 112 2.99 -12.51 26.28
CA VAL A 112 4.09 -11.81 26.96
C VAL A 112 5.36 -11.72 26.12
N SER A 113 5.61 -12.70 25.24
CA SER A 113 6.77 -12.71 24.34
C SER A 113 6.54 -11.95 23.03
N LEU A 114 5.31 -11.48 22.79
CA LEU A 114 4.90 -10.79 21.57
C LEU A 114 4.56 -9.31 21.83
N GLN A 115 5.06 -8.74 22.92
CA GLN A 115 4.75 -7.36 23.32
C GLN A 115 5.07 -6.35 22.21
N CYS A 116 6.24 -6.48 21.56
CA CYS A 116 6.61 -5.64 20.43
C CYS A 116 5.65 -5.79 19.24
N ALA A 117 5.33 -7.03 18.86
CA ALA A 117 4.36 -7.30 17.81
C ALA A 117 2.95 -6.77 18.13
N MET A 118 2.59 -6.65 19.42
CA MET A 118 1.33 -6.02 19.83
C MET A 118 1.38 -4.50 19.76
N GLU A 119 2.48 -3.88 20.14
CA GLU A 119 2.70 -2.42 20.03
C GLU A 119 2.68 -1.97 18.56
N GLU A 120 3.15 -2.82 17.66
CA GLU A 120 3.12 -2.61 16.20
C GLU A 120 1.81 -3.07 15.54
N ASN A 121 0.80 -3.46 16.31
CA ASN A 121 -0.49 -3.94 15.82
C ASN A 121 -0.47 -5.25 14.99
N CYS A 122 0.60 -6.02 14.94
CA CYS A 122 0.78 -7.17 14.04
C CYS A 122 -0.06 -8.42 14.36
N LEU A 123 -0.58 -8.54 15.58
CA LEU A 123 -1.41 -9.68 15.95
C LEU A 123 -2.85 -9.53 15.42
N ALA A 124 -3.54 -10.65 15.22
CA ALA A 124 -4.97 -10.62 14.87
C ALA A 124 -5.79 -9.91 15.97
N THR A 125 -6.89 -9.26 15.58
CA THR A 125 -7.85 -8.51 16.43
C THR A 125 -8.31 -9.29 17.66
N SER A 126 -8.41 -10.62 17.56
CA SER A 126 -8.70 -11.49 18.71
C SER A 126 -7.70 -11.37 19.86
N ALA A 127 -6.43 -11.06 19.60
CA ALA A 127 -5.39 -10.93 20.61
C ALA A 127 -5.57 -9.66 21.45
N TYR A 128 -5.96 -8.53 20.85
CA TYR A 128 -6.21 -7.28 21.58
C TYR A 128 -7.48 -7.36 22.43
N ARG A 129 -8.54 -8.01 21.92
CA ARG A 129 -9.78 -8.22 22.69
C ARG A 129 -9.57 -9.03 23.97
N LEU A 130 -8.51 -9.83 24.06
CA LEU A 130 -8.18 -10.55 25.30
C LEU A 130 -7.82 -9.60 26.45
N GLN A 131 -7.29 -8.41 26.15
CA GLN A 131 -7.00 -7.40 27.18
C GLN A 131 -8.29 -6.90 27.84
N ASP A 132 -9.39 -6.82 27.10
CA ASP A 132 -10.70 -6.44 27.62
C ASP A 132 -11.35 -7.57 28.43
N THR A 133 -11.27 -8.81 27.94
CA THR A 133 -11.98 -9.96 28.54
C THR A 133 -11.19 -10.65 29.67
N ASN A 134 -9.87 -10.53 29.68
CA ASN A 134 -8.97 -11.18 30.65
C ASN A 134 -7.79 -10.24 31.05
N PRO A 135 -8.07 -9.08 31.67
CA PRO A 135 -7.07 -8.02 31.88
C PRO A 135 -5.88 -8.43 32.75
N TYR A 136 -6.03 -9.43 33.62
CA TYR A 136 -4.98 -9.84 34.54
C TYR A 136 -4.08 -10.95 33.99
N ASN A 137 -4.56 -11.80 33.08
CA ASN A 137 -3.82 -12.98 32.61
C ASN A 137 -3.65 -13.05 31.08
N TRP A 138 -4.11 -12.04 30.32
CA TRP A 138 -4.00 -12.07 28.85
C TRP A 138 -2.56 -12.35 28.37
N HIS A 139 -1.55 -11.85 29.07
CA HIS A 139 -0.14 -12.05 28.71
C HIS A 139 0.32 -13.52 28.78
N MET A 140 -0.40 -14.36 29.53
CA MET A 140 -0.14 -15.81 29.62
C MET A 140 -0.90 -16.62 28.56
N GLU A 141 -1.77 -15.99 27.76
CA GLU A 141 -2.45 -16.67 26.65
C GLU A 141 -1.46 -16.91 25.50
N SER A 142 -1.68 -18.00 24.76
CA SER A 142 -0.84 -18.36 23.61
C SER A 142 -1.47 -17.96 22.28
N ARG A 143 -0.64 -17.56 21.33
CA ARG A 143 -0.99 -17.39 19.91
C ARG A 143 -0.27 -18.43 19.08
N ARG A 144 -1.02 -19.05 18.18
CA ARG A 144 -0.47 -19.83 17.08
C ARG A 144 -0.14 -18.90 15.93
N LEU A 145 1.13 -18.86 15.54
CA LEU A 145 1.67 -18.02 14.48
C LEU A 145 2.03 -18.90 13.29
N LEU A 146 1.58 -18.51 12.10
CA LEU A 146 2.14 -19.00 10.84
C LEU A 146 3.25 -18.05 10.43
N ARG A 147 4.50 -18.45 10.64
CA ARG A 147 5.68 -17.65 10.30
C ARG A 147 6.20 -18.06 8.93
N PHE A 148 6.70 -17.10 8.17
CA PHE A 148 7.34 -17.31 6.87
C PHE A 148 8.24 -16.10 6.53
N THR A 149 9.19 -16.30 5.64
CA THR A 149 10.04 -15.24 5.10
C THR A 149 9.31 -14.52 3.98
N ALA A 150 9.11 -13.22 4.12
CA ALA A 150 8.56 -12.35 3.08
C ALA A 150 9.72 -11.70 2.30
N ARG A 151 9.99 -12.22 1.10
CA ARG A 151 10.95 -11.66 0.15
C ARG A 151 10.21 -10.95 -0.98
N ILE A 152 10.46 -9.66 -1.15
CA ILE A 152 9.81 -8.81 -2.16
C ILE A 152 10.88 -8.25 -3.08
N VAL A 153 10.81 -8.59 -4.36
CA VAL A 153 11.77 -8.17 -5.38
C VAL A 153 11.20 -7.01 -6.17
N ASN A 154 11.99 -5.96 -6.40
CA ASN A 154 11.65 -4.92 -7.36
C ASN A 154 12.13 -5.32 -8.76
N THR A 155 11.19 -5.70 -9.62
CA THR A 155 11.42 -6.09 -11.02
C THR A 155 11.06 -5.00 -12.03
N GLY A 156 10.67 -3.82 -11.54
CA GLY A 156 10.33 -2.66 -12.36
C GLY A 156 11.55 -1.98 -12.96
N ASN A 157 11.36 -0.76 -13.46
CA ASN A 157 12.43 0.06 -14.06
C ASN A 157 12.69 1.37 -13.29
N ALA A 158 12.11 1.49 -12.10
CA ALA A 158 12.38 2.54 -11.12
C ALA A 158 12.46 1.95 -9.72
N ASP A 159 13.17 2.66 -8.85
CA ASP A 159 13.27 2.29 -7.44
C ASP A 159 11.93 2.50 -6.76
N PHE A 160 11.57 1.59 -5.87
CA PHE A 160 10.42 1.78 -5.01
C PHE A 160 10.79 2.72 -3.88
N ARG A 161 9.93 3.71 -3.60
CA ARG A 161 10.13 4.71 -2.56
C ARG A 161 8.88 4.84 -1.69
N PRO A 162 9.04 5.05 -0.38
CA PRO A 162 7.91 5.36 0.48
C PRO A 162 7.29 6.69 0.06
N ALA A 163 5.95 6.74 0.03
CA ALA A 163 5.21 7.96 -0.30
C ALA A 163 5.32 9.03 0.80
N ILE A 164 5.53 8.61 2.05
CA ILE A 164 5.62 9.51 3.20
C ILE A 164 7.00 10.17 3.23
N PRO A 165 7.07 11.51 3.29
CA PRO A 165 8.33 12.24 3.46
C PRO A 165 9.11 11.80 4.71
N LYS A 166 10.45 11.80 4.59
CA LYS A 166 11.36 11.32 5.65
C LYS A 166 11.16 11.94 7.03
N HIS A 167 10.73 13.19 7.10
CA HIS A 167 10.49 13.89 8.36
C HIS A 167 9.22 13.43 9.10
N LEU A 168 8.36 12.65 8.44
CA LEU A 168 7.14 12.07 9.02
C LEU A 168 7.29 10.59 9.36
N TRP A 169 8.47 10.00 9.13
CA TRP A 169 8.73 8.61 9.48
C TRP A 169 8.71 8.44 11.01
N GLN A 170 8.13 7.34 11.46
CA GLN A 170 7.98 7.03 12.88
C GLN A 170 9.11 6.10 13.33
N PHE A 171 9.79 6.44 14.43
CA PHE A 171 10.81 5.56 15.01
C PHE A 171 10.16 4.45 15.81
N HIS A 172 10.62 3.22 15.63
CA HIS A 172 10.13 2.09 16.39
C HIS A 172 11.21 1.48 17.27
N ALA A 173 10.96 1.49 18.59
CA ALA A 173 11.94 1.08 19.60
C ALA A 173 12.23 -0.42 19.57
N CYS A 174 11.28 -1.25 19.15
CA CYS A 174 11.47 -2.69 19.06
C CYS A 174 12.47 -3.08 17.97
N HIS A 175 12.45 -2.36 16.84
CA HIS A 175 13.30 -2.65 15.67
C HIS A 175 14.48 -1.69 15.51
N MET A 176 14.55 -0.66 16.37
CA MET A 176 15.64 0.34 16.40
C MET A 176 15.86 1.04 15.05
N HIS A 177 14.79 1.22 14.27
CA HIS A 177 14.82 1.95 13.01
C HIS A 177 13.52 2.73 12.78
N PHE A 178 13.49 3.51 11.71
CA PHE A 178 12.30 4.26 11.30
C PHE A 178 11.43 3.45 10.34
N HIS A 179 10.12 3.60 10.45
CA HIS A 179 9.12 3.04 9.55
C HIS A 179 8.65 4.13 8.58
N SER A 180 8.73 3.85 7.29
CA SER A 180 8.38 4.80 6.22
C SER A 180 6.99 4.61 5.63
N MET A 181 6.30 3.54 6.06
CA MET A 181 4.93 3.18 5.70
C MET A 181 4.27 2.51 6.90
N GLU A 182 2.94 2.59 7.03
CA GLU A 182 2.20 1.95 8.14
C GLU A 182 1.89 0.47 7.85
N VAL A 183 1.46 0.16 6.62
CA VAL A 183 1.20 -1.22 6.17
C VAL A 183 1.87 -1.40 4.81
N PHE A 184 2.81 -2.35 4.73
CA PHE A 184 3.48 -2.66 3.46
C PHE A 184 2.82 -3.82 2.72
N ALA A 185 2.41 -4.85 3.45
CA ALA A 185 1.74 -6.01 2.89
C ALA A 185 0.64 -6.52 3.84
N VAL A 186 -0.38 -7.14 3.28
CA VAL A 186 -1.45 -7.81 4.03
C VAL A 186 -1.34 -9.31 3.77
N PHE A 187 -1.41 -10.10 4.84
CA PHE A 187 -1.26 -11.55 4.80
C PHE A 187 -2.51 -12.21 5.36
N ASP A 188 -3.45 -12.51 4.48
CA ASP A 188 -4.70 -13.15 4.84
C ASP A 188 -4.68 -14.65 4.51
N ILE A 189 -5.22 -15.47 5.40
CA ILE A 189 -5.56 -16.86 5.10
C ILE A 189 -7.04 -16.89 4.73
N LEU A 190 -7.33 -17.40 3.53
CA LEU A 190 -8.70 -17.54 3.01
C LEU A 190 -9.10 -19.01 2.99
N ASP A 191 -10.38 -19.29 3.28
CA ASP A 191 -10.96 -20.61 3.02
C ASP A 191 -11.26 -20.81 1.52
N LYS A 192 -11.68 -22.02 1.16
CA LYS A 192 -12.05 -22.37 -0.23
C LYS A 192 -13.19 -21.54 -0.83
N THR A 193 -13.92 -20.80 -0.01
CA THR A 193 -15.01 -19.90 -0.44
C THR A 193 -14.55 -18.45 -0.58
N GLY A 194 -13.26 -18.18 -0.31
CA GLY A 194 -12.67 -16.83 -0.33
C GLY A 194 -12.91 -16.03 0.95
N ARG A 195 -13.44 -16.66 2.01
CA ARG A 195 -13.68 -15.97 3.28
C ARG A 195 -12.41 -15.97 4.12
N LYS A 196 -12.06 -14.82 4.68
CA LYS A 196 -10.93 -14.65 5.60
C LYS A 196 -11.13 -15.49 6.86
N VAL A 197 -10.18 -16.38 7.15
CA VAL A 197 -10.16 -17.25 8.34
C VAL A 197 -9.06 -16.88 9.33
N ALA A 198 -8.01 -16.23 8.86
CA ALA A 198 -7.01 -15.59 9.70
C ALA A 198 -6.58 -14.28 9.05
N GLU A 199 -6.31 -13.31 9.89
CA GLU A 199 -5.78 -12.02 9.49
C GLU A 199 -4.35 -11.89 10.00
N GLY A 200 -3.53 -11.26 9.18
CA GLY A 200 -2.16 -10.90 9.45
C GLY A 200 -1.79 -9.77 8.52
N HIS A 201 -0.79 -9.00 8.90
CA HIS A 201 -0.24 -7.98 8.04
C HIS A 201 1.20 -7.75 8.43
N LYS A 202 1.91 -7.16 7.47
CA LYS A 202 3.25 -6.69 7.62
C LYS A 202 3.20 -5.25 8.11
N ALA A 203 3.23 -5.06 9.43
CA ALA A 203 3.16 -3.74 10.06
C ALA A 203 4.47 -2.99 9.92
N SER A 204 4.40 -1.75 9.46
CA SER A 204 5.41 -0.71 9.57
C SER A 204 6.87 -1.14 9.41
N PHE A 205 7.42 -1.02 8.21
CA PHE A 205 8.73 -1.59 7.91
C PHE A 205 9.72 -0.60 7.32
N CYS A 206 10.98 -0.95 7.58
CA CYS A 206 12.15 -0.52 6.84
C CYS A 206 12.09 -1.03 5.39
N LEU A 207 12.43 -0.19 4.41
CA LEU A 207 12.65 -0.63 3.03
C LEU A 207 14.14 -0.51 2.70
N GLU A 208 14.81 -1.63 2.48
CA GLU A 208 16.23 -1.66 2.18
C GLU A 208 16.61 -2.72 1.14
N ASP A 209 17.81 -2.58 0.58
CA ASP A 209 18.36 -3.52 -0.37
C ASP A 209 19.08 -4.66 0.39
N ASN A 210 18.37 -5.75 0.71
CA ASN A 210 18.99 -6.89 1.40
C ASN A 210 19.77 -7.81 0.46
N GLU A 211 19.26 -8.00 -0.76
CA GLU A 211 19.86 -8.88 -1.77
C GLU A 211 19.64 -8.31 -3.17
N CYS A 212 20.69 -8.22 -4.00
CA CYS A 212 20.59 -7.70 -5.37
C CYS A 212 21.13 -8.71 -6.39
N ILE A 213 20.46 -8.81 -7.55
CA ILE A 213 20.83 -9.73 -8.65
C ILE A 213 22.22 -9.36 -9.21
N VAL A 214 22.50 -8.07 -9.30
CA VAL A 214 23.81 -7.54 -9.65
C VAL A 214 24.47 -7.08 -8.35
N LYS A 215 25.79 -7.30 -8.21
CA LYS A 215 26.61 -6.66 -7.16
C LYS A 215 26.68 -5.15 -7.40
N HIS A 216 25.56 -4.46 -7.27
CA HIS A 216 25.53 -3.04 -7.00
C HIS A 216 25.76 -2.82 -5.51
N GLU A 217 26.25 -1.64 -5.16
CA GLU A 217 26.23 -1.19 -3.76
C GLU A 217 24.76 -1.02 -3.35
N ASN A 218 24.41 -1.57 -2.18
CA ASN A 218 23.09 -1.38 -1.58
C ASN A 218 22.86 0.13 -1.39
N ILE A 219 21.87 0.70 -2.07
CA ILE A 219 21.59 2.14 -2.06
C ILE A 219 20.71 2.49 -0.85
N TYR A 220 19.79 1.58 -0.52
CA TYR A 220 18.85 1.74 0.60
C TYR A 220 19.25 0.88 1.79
N ALA A 221 19.30 1.53 2.95
CA ALA A 221 19.64 0.92 4.22
C ALA A 221 18.94 1.72 5.32
N CYS A 222 18.26 1.04 6.24
CA CYS A 222 17.50 1.74 7.29
C CYS A 222 18.35 2.15 8.49
N ALA A 223 19.49 1.47 8.67
CA ALA A 223 20.46 1.81 9.68
C ALA A 223 20.89 3.29 9.59
N ASN A 224 21.18 3.90 10.74
CA ASN A 224 21.66 5.29 10.84
C ASN A 224 20.76 6.33 10.18
N PHE A 225 19.44 6.14 10.22
CA PHE A 225 18.48 7.03 9.56
C PHE A 225 18.76 7.16 8.05
N GLY A 226 19.18 6.07 7.41
CA GLY A 226 19.45 6.03 5.99
C GLY A 226 18.20 6.23 5.13
N ASN A 227 18.40 6.30 3.82
CA ASN A 227 17.28 6.41 2.89
C ASN A 227 16.65 5.04 2.69
N GLN A 228 15.32 5.03 2.56
CA GLN A 228 14.54 3.82 2.39
C GLN A 228 14.02 3.70 0.95
N GLY A 229 13.92 2.46 0.51
CA GLY A 229 13.46 2.09 -0.82
C GLY A 229 13.90 0.68 -1.19
N ILE A 230 13.51 0.24 -2.38
CA ILE A 230 13.98 -1.02 -2.98
C ILE A 230 14.47 -0.70 -4.38
N SER A 231 15.77 -0.87 -4.60
CA SER A 231 16.42 -0.59 -5.88
C SER A 231 15.96 -1.58 -6.96
N VAL A 232 16.00 -1.15 -8.22
CA VAL A 232 15.70 -2.04 -9.36
C VAL A 232 16.61 -3.27 -9.33
N GLY A 233 16.02 -4.47 -9.37
CA GLY A 233 16.73 -5.74 -9.34
C GLY A 233 17.23 -6.16 -7.94
N CYS A 234 16.82 -5.45 -6.90
CA CYS A 234 17.07 -5.80 -5.51
C CYS A 234 15.80 -6.32 -4.83
N ALA A 235 16.00 -6.96 -3.68
CA ALA A 235 14.96 -7.54 -2.86
C ALA A 235 15.09 -7.09 -1.41
N ASP A 236 13.93 -6.81 -0.84
CA ASP A 236 13.72 -6.57 0.58
C ASP A 236 13.26 -7.90 1.23
N ILE A 237 13.99 -8.37 2.24
CA ILE A 237 13.85 -9.72 2.80
C ILE A 237 13.59 -9.65 4.29
N TYR A 238 12.37 -10.04 4.65
CA TYR A 238 11.95 -10.18 6.04
C TYR A 238 11.89 -11.63 6.41
N ARG A 239 12.82 -12.04 7.26
CA ARG A 239 12.97 -13.45 7.66
C ARG A 239 11.88 -13.86 8.63
N ALA A 240 11.47 -15.13 8.55
CA ALA A 240 10.43 -15.73 9.40
C ALA A 240 10.66 -15.60 10.92
N ASN A 241 11.90 -15.36 11.35
CA ASN A 241 12.30 -15.23 12.75
C ASN A 241 12.20 -13.80 13.32
N ILE A 242 11.90 -12.80 12.48
CA ILE A 242 11.63 -11.42 12.93
C ILE A 242 10.17 -11.35 13.41
N ASP A 243 9.86 -10.39 14.27
CA ASP A 243 8.47 -10.10 14.62
C ASP A 243 7.74 -9.41 13.44
N CYS A 244 6.44 -9.71 13.24
CA CYS A 244 5.47 -9.07 12.30
C CYS A 244 5.47 -9.40 10.79
#